data_AF-E9H125-F1
#
_entry.id   AF-E9H125-F1
#
_cell.length_a   1.000
_cell.length_b   1.000
_cell.length_c   1.000
_cell.angle_alpha   90.00
_cell.angle_beta   90.00
_cell.angle_gamma   90.00
#
_symmetry.space_group_name_H-M   'P 1'
#
loop_
_entity.id
_entity.type
_entity.pdbx_description
1 polymer ?
#
loop_
_entity_poly.entity_id
_entity_poly.type
_entity_poly.pdbx_seq_one_letter_code
_entity_poly.pdbx_strand_id
1 'polypeptide(L)'
;GDNYEWELSKENIQPLKHGRNIGSLLTALTVGEDHAKHQRNEQRKAMELDIMAYDGSDPLELWSRYIQWVEENYPQGGKESDLQMVLEQCLEKLRDSPQYQSDPRLLEIYLRYLDLTENNAEWYNQLYGAGYFHKLASFYIHWAETLEACSNFKEGTRIYMLGLQNKAEPLIKLEESFKHYQ
;
A
#
# COMPACT_ATOMS: atom_id res chain seq x y z
N GLY A 1 16.64 -9.04 -31.67
CA GLY A 1 16.25 -10.11 -30.76
C GLY A 1 15.47 -9.57 -29.59
N ASP A 2 15.93 -8.47 -29.01
CA ASP A 2 15.54 -7.97 -27.68
C ASP A 2 14.15 -7.32 -27.57
N ASN A 3 13.42 -7.20 -28.68
CA ASN A 3 12.12 -6.51 -28.70
C ASN A 3 10.93 -7.46 -28.50
N TYR A 4 11.15 -8.76 -28.33
CA TYR A 4 10.08 -9.77 -28.26
C TYR A 4 9.80 -10.27 -26.83
N GLU A 5 10.82 -10.30 -25.96
CA GLU A 5 10.66 -10.71 -24.56
C GLU A 5 9.91 -9.67 -23.71
N TRP A 6 10.00 -8.37 -24.07
CA TRP A 6 9.20 -7.35 -23.41
C TRP A 6 7.72 -7.51 -23.73
N GLU A 7 7.36 -7.85 -24.98
CA GLU A 7 5.96 -7.98 -25.40
C GLU A 7 5.27 -9.11 -24.66
N LEU A 8 5.98 -10.23 -24.46
CA LEU A 8 5.48 -11.41 -23.74
C LEU A 8 5.37 -11.19 -22.22
N SER A 9 6.22 -10.35 -21.63
CA SER A 9 6.25 -10.13 -20.18
C SER A 9 5.32 -9.02 -19.69
N LYS A 10 4.75 -8.22 -20.60
CA LYS A 10 3.83 -7.13 -20.23
C LYS A 10 2.44 -7.63 -19.83
N GLU A 11 2.04 -8.84 -20.23
CA GLU A 11 0.70 -9.35 -19.93
C GLU A 11 0.50 -9.81 -18.47
N ASN A 12 1.57 -10.03 -17.70
CA ASN A 12 1.47 -10.58 -16.32
C ASN A 12 1.99 -9.64 -15.21
N ILE A 13 2.20 -8.36 -15.53
CA ILE A 13 2.70 -7.36 -14.58
C ILE A 13 1.52 -6.66 -13.90
N GLN A 14 1.36 -6.84 -12.59
CA GLN A 14 0.35 -6.07 -11.85
C GLN A 14 0.68 -4.56 -11.88
N PRO A 15 -0.24 -3.69 -12.33
CA PRO A 15 -0.03 -2.25 -12.30
C PRO A 15 0.08 -1.75 -10.85
N LEU A 16 1.22 -1.15 -10.50
CA LEU A 16 1.42 -0.48 -9.21
C LEU A 16 1.22 1.03 -9.38
N LYS A 17 0.48 1.66 -8.45
CA LYS A 17 0.19 3.11 -8.45
C LYS A 17 1.45 4.00 -8.40
N HIS A 18 2.60 3.45 -7.97
CA HIS A 18 3.86 4.20 -7.77
C HIS A 18 5.00 3.85 -8.75
N GLY A 19 4.73 3.04 -9.79
CA GLY A 19 5.78 2.58 -10.72
C GLY A 19 6.68 1.48 -10.13
N ARG A 20 7.70 1.03 -10.89
CA ARG A 20 8.61 -0.07 -10.48
C ARG A 20 10.08 0.28 -10.68
N ASN A 21 10.94 -0.29 -9.82
CA ASN A 21 12.38 -0.26 -10.02
C ASN A 21 12.78 -1.18 -11.19
N ILE A 22 13.36 -0.60 -12.24
CA ILE A 22 13.77 -1.29 -13.48
C ILE A 22 14.86 -2.34 -13.20
N GLY A 23 15.71 -2.14 -12.19
CA GLY A 23 16.80 -3.07 -11.84
C GLY A 23 16.30 -4.41 -11.30
N SER A 24 15.25 -4.39 -10.50
CA SER A 24 14.61 -5.61 -9.97
C SER A 24 13.94 -6.42 -11.09
N LEU A 25 13.33 -5.73 -12.05
CA LEU A 25 12.76 -6.36 -13.26
C LEU A 25 13.86 -6.98 -14.13
N LEU A 26 14.95 -6.26 -14.39
CA LEU A 26 16.05 -6.74 -15.23
C LEU A 26 16.75 -7.97 -14.62
N THR A 27 16.88 -8.01 -13.29
CA THR A 27 17.48 -9.16 -12.59
C THR A 27 16.60 -10.41 -12.70
N ALA A 28 15.27 -10.25 -12.58
CA ALA A 28 14.32 -11.34 -12.79
C ALA A 28 14.34 -11.87 -14.24
N LEU A 29 14.72 -11.04 -15.21
CA LEU A 29 14.77 -11.39 -16.64
C LEU A 29 16.11 -11.98 -17.09
N THR A 30 17.23 -11.61 -16.45
CA THR A 30 18.59 -11.96 -16.91
C THR A 30 19.23 -13.14 -16.17
N VAL A 31 18.82 -13.36 -14.92
CA VAL A 31 19.32 -14.45 -14.09
C VAL A 31 18.29 -15.57 -14.16
N GLY A 32 18.71 -16.78 -14.52
CA GLY A 32 17.81 -17.94 -14.63
C GLY A 32 16.87 -18.06 -13.42
N GLU A 33 15.60 -18.39 -13.69
CA GLU A 33 14.48 -18.24 -12.76
C GLU A 33 14.74 -18.86 -11.36
N ASP A 34 15.42 -20.00 -11.32
CA ASP A 34 15.81 -20.69 -10.09
C ASP A 34 16.84 -19.94 -9.24
N HIS A 35 17.88 -19.35 -9.87
CA HIS A 35 18.90 -18.60 -9.14
C HIS A 35 18.34 -17.27 -8.64
N ALA A 36 17.53 -16.59 -9.46
CA ALA A 36 16.82 -15.38 -9.05
C ALA A 36 15.86 -15.66 -7.89
N LYS A 37 15.13 -16.79 -7.92
CA LYS A 37 14.24 -17.22 -6.84
C LYS A 37 15.01 -17.53 -5.55
N HIS A 38 16.13 -18.24 -5.63
CA HIS A 38 16.98 -18.50 -4.47
C HIS A 38 17.50 -17.20 -3.84
N GLN A 39 18.01 -16.27 -4.65
CA GLN A 39 18.51 -15.00 -4.15
C GLN A 39 17.41 -14.16 -3.48
N ARG A 40 16.20 -14.11 -4.07
CA ARG A 40 15.04 -13.45 -3.46
C ARG A 40 14.68 -14.07 -2.10
N ASN A 41 14.66 -15.40 -2.00
CA ASN A 41 14.34 -16.08 -0.74
C ASN A 41 15.36 -15.77 0.37
N GLU A 42 16.64 -15.72 0.05
CA GLU A 42 17.69 -15.36 1.02
C GLU A 42 17.58 -13.91 1.48
N GLN A 43 17.30 -12.98 0.55
CA GLN A 43 17.04 -11.58 0.89
C GLN A 43 15.81 -11.42 1.78
N ARG A 44 14.72 -12.14 1.47
CA ARG A 44 13.49 -12.14 2.29
C ARG A 44 13.79 -12.52 3.73
N LYS A 45 14.48 -13.65 3.95
CA LYS A 45 14.86 -14.13 5.29
C LYS A 45 15.72 -13.10 6.04
N ALA A 46 16.66 -12.46 5.36
CA ALA A 46 17.50 -11.43 5.98
C ALA A 46 16.66 -10.24 6.46
N MET A 47 15.73 -9.75 5.64
CA MET A 47 14.84 -8.65 6.02
C MET A 47 13.89 -9.04 7.16
N GLU A 48 13.37 -10.27 7.17
CA GLU A 48 12.53 -10.79 8.25
C GLU A 48 13.31 -10.89 9.58
N LEU A 49 14.57 -11.34 9.54
CA LEU A 49 15.44 -11.35 10.72
C LEU A 49 15.74 -9.93 11.22
N ASP A 50 16.01 -8.99 10.31
CA ASP A 50 16.22 -7.58 10.67
C ASP A 50 14.98 -7.00 11.36
N ILE A 51 13.77 -7.30 10.86
CA ILE A 51 12.50 -6.89 11.48
C ILE A 51 12.33 -7.50 12.87
N MET A 52 12.61 -8.79 13.03
CA MET A 52 12.48 -9.47 14.32
C MET A 52 13.47 -8.96 15.37
N ALA A 53 14.69 -8.62 14.94
CA ALA A 53 15.75 -8.13 15.82
C ALA A 53 15.67 -6.63 16.09
N TYR A 54 14.82 -5.89 15.37
CA TYR A 54 14.75 -4.44 15.47
C TYR A 54 14.19 -3.97 16.82
N ASP A 55 14.99 -3.19 17.54
CA ASP A 55 14.65 -2.54 18.81
C ASP A 55 14.68 -1.00 18.73
N GLY A 56 14.78 -0.47 17.51
CA GLY A 56 14.84 0.97 17.26
C GLY A 56 13.50 1.68 17.42
N SER A 57 13.55 3.02 17.27
CA SER A 57 12.40 3.89 17.56
C SER A 57 11.36 3.97 16.44
N ASP A 58 11.69 3.55 15.21
CA ASP A 58 10.78 3.65 14.06
C ASP A 58 10.59 2.31 13.32
N PRO A 59 9.88 1.33 13.91
CA PRO A 59 9.58 0.07 13.23
C PRO A 59 8.79 0.24 11.92
N LEU A 60 7.99 1.29 11.78
CA LEU A 60 7.18 1.54 10.58
C LEU A 60 8.04 1.75 9.33
N GLU A 61 9.19 2.39 9.46
CA GLU A 61 10.14 2.57 8.34
C GLU A 61 10.65 1.23 7.82
N LEU A 62 11.03 0.33 8.73
CA LEU A 62 11.55 -0.99 8.37
C LEU A 62 10.50 -1.85 7.68
N TRP A 63 9.26 -1.81 8.19
CA TRP A 63 8.13 -2.48 7.54
C TRP A 63 7.79 -1.89 6.18
N SER A 64 7.81 -0.57 6.05
CA SER A 64 7.54 0.13 4.78
C SER A 64 8.56 -0.28 3.72
N ARG A 65 9.86 -0.34 4.08
CA ARG A 65 10.92 -0.83 3.20
C ARG A 65 10.74 -2.30 2.83
N TYR A 66 10.32 -3.14 3.76
CA TYR A 66 10.08 -4.56 3.50
C TYR A 66 8.90 -4.78 2.55
N ILE A 67 7.78 -4.09 2.78
CA ILE A 67 6.60 -4.15 1.90
C ILE A 67 6.98 -3.70 0.49
N GLN A 68 7.71 -2.58 0.35
CA GLN A 68 8.19 -2.12 -0.95
C GLN A 68 9.09 -3.17 -1.63
N TRP A 69 10.00 -3.80 -0.89
CA TRP A 69 10.86 -4.85 -1.44
C TRP A 69 10.03 -6.05 -1.94
N VAL A 70 8.99 -6.46 -1.22
CA VAL A 70 8.06 -7.52 -1.66
C VAL A 70 7.36 -7.12 -2.96
N GLU A 71 6.83 -5.89 -3.04
CA GLU A 71 6.15 -5.39 -4.25
C GLU A 71 7.08 -5.35 -5.48
N GLU A 72 8.36 -5.00 -5.29
CA GLU A 72 9.36 -4.92 -6.36
C GLU A 72 9.87 -6.29 -6.83
N ASN A 73 9.94 -7.27 -5.92
CA ASN A 73 10.53 -8.58 -6.19
C ASN A 73 9.52 -9.66 -6.58
N TYR A 74 8.22 -9.37 -6.43
CA TYR A 74 7.13 -10.26 -6.82
C TYR A 74 6.17 -9.57 -7.80
N PRO A 75 6.62 -9.31 -9.05
CA PRO A 75 5.90 -8.47 -10.02
C PRO A 75 4.57 -9.05 -10.51
N GLN A 76 4.36 -10.37 -10.40
CA GLN A 76 3.09 -11.00 -10.77
C GLN A 76 2.10 -11.04 -9.60
N GLY A 77 2.53 -10.62 -8.39
CA GLY A 77 1.75 -10.81 -7.17
C GLY A 77 1.45 -12.30 -6.91
N GLY A 78 0.32 -12.55 -6.26
CA GLY A 78 -0.16 -13.90 -5.98
C GLY A 78 0.40 -14.52 -4.70
N LYS A 79 0.15 -15.81 -4.50
CA LYS A 79 0.49 -16.52 -3.25
C LYS A 79 1.98 -16.53 -2.92
N GLU A 80 2.86 -16.40 -3.91
CA GLU A 80 4.30 -16.44 -3.65
C GLU A 80 4.85 -15.17 -2.97
N SER A 81 4.17 -14.03 -3.08
CA SER A 81 4.61 -12.79 -2.43
C SER A 81 4.25 -12.72 -0.96
N ASP A 82 3.22 -13.49 -0.54
CA ASP A 82 2.56 -13.38 0.76
C ASP A 82 2.25 -11.93 1.19
N LEU A 83 2.04 -11.02 0.23
CA LEU A 83 1.95 -9.59 0.52
C LEU A 83 0.86 -9.28 1.55
N GLN A 84 -0.31 -9.93 1.43
CA GLN A 84 -1.39 -9.78 2.40
C GLN A 84 -0.95 -10.19 3.82
N MET A 85 -0.26 -11.33 3.97
CA MET A 85 0.24 -11.78 5.27
C MET A 85 1.28 -10.81 5.84
N VAL A 86 2.16 -10.27 5.00
CA VAL A 86 3.16 -9.26 5.42
C VAL A 86 2.47 -7.98 5.90
N LEU A 87 1.44 -7.52 5.18
CA LEU A 87 0.64 -6.36 5.58
C LEU A 87 -0.07 -6.61 6.92
N GLU A 88 -0.69 -7.77 7.11
CA GLU A 88 -1.37 -8.14 8.36
C GLU A 88 -0.40 -8.17 9.54
N GLN A 89 0.79 -8.76 9.37
CA GLN A 89 1.82 -8.79 10.42
C GLN A 89 2.30 -7.39 10.79
N CYS A 90 2.51 -6.53 9.79
CA CYS A 90 2.87 -5.13 10.01
C CYS A 90 1.79 -4.40 10.82
N LEU A 91 0.53 -4.50 10.39
CA LEU A 91 -0.60 -3.83 11.06
C LEU A 91 -0.82 -4.36 12.49
N GLU A 92 -0.68 -5.67 12.72
CA GLU A 92 -0.75 -6.25 14.07
C GLU A 92 0.36 -5.69 14.97
N LYS A 93 1.59 -5.65 14.45
CA LYS A 93 2.76 -5.16 15.19
C LYS A 93 2.64 -3.68 15.56
N LEU A 94 2.02 -2.88 14.70
CA LEU A 94 1.87 -1.44 14.87
C LEU A 94 0.54 -1.02 15.53
N ARG A 95 -0.36 -1.95 15.84
CA ARG A 95 -1.70 -1.67 16.39
C ARG A 95 -1.69 -0.77 17.63
N ASP A 96 -0.76 -1.03 18.55
CA ASP A 96 -0.64 -0.32 19.83
C ASP A 96 0.38 0.83 19.78
N SER A 97 0.66 1.34 18.58
CA SER A 97 1.63 2.43 18.34
C SER A 97 0.93 3.74 17.96
N PRO A 98 0.39 4.50 18.94
CA PRO A 98 -0.41 5.69 18.67
C PRO A 98 0.36 6.80 17.94
N GLN A 99 1.70 6.79 18.02
CA GLN A 99 2.56 7.73 17.30
C GLN A 99 2.35 7.68 15.77
N TYR A 100 1.84 6.57 15.23
CA TYR A 100 1.62 6.39 13.80
C TYR A 100 0.19 6.66 13.34
N GLN A 101 -0.74 7.00 14.24
CA GLN A 101 -2.17 7.18 13.90
C GLN A 101 -2.43 8.24 12.81
N SER A 102 -1.52 9.19 12.64
CA SER A 102 -1.59 10.21 11.58
C SER A 102 -0.36 10.17 10.66
N ASP A 103 0.39 9.06 10.64
CA ASP A 103 1.56 8.88 9.78
C ASP A 103 1.09 8.48 8.36
N PRO A 104 1.46 9.24 7.31
CA PRO A 104 1.13 8.90 5.93
C PRO A 104 1.65 7.53 5.50
N ARG A 105 2.80 7.07 6.01
CA ARG A 105 3.35 5.74 5.67
C ARG A 105 2.43 4.63 6.16
N LEU A 106 1.84 4.79 7.35
CA LEU A 106 0.88 3.81 7.88
C LEU A 106 -0.40 3.82 7.05
N LEU A 107 -0.88 4.99 6.63
CA LEU A 107 -2.05 5.08 5.74
C LEU A 107 -1.78 4.33 4.43
N GLU A 108 -0.63 4.51 3.78
CA GLU A 108 -0.27 3.81 2.55
C GLU A 108 -0.22 2.28 2.72
N ILE A 109 0.13 1.78 3.91
CA ILE A 109 0.07 0.34 4.24
C ILE A 109 -1.39 -0.11 4.37
N TYR A 110 -2.23 0.65 5.07
CA TYR A 110 -3.66 0.36 5.14
C TYR A 110 -4.32 0.37 3.76
N LEU A 111 -4.02 1.35 2.91
CA LEU A 111 -4.60 1.41 1.56
C LEU A 111 -4.24 0.18 0.73
N ARG A 112 -2.99 -0.30 0.79
CA ARG A 112 -2.60 -1.58 0.17
C ARG A 112 -3.38 -2.76 0.72
N TYR A 113 -3.56 -2.82 2.04
CA TYR A 113 -4.32 -3.89 2.68
C TYR A 113 -5.80 -3.87 2.26
N LEU A 114 -6.40 -2.69 2.17
CA LEU A 114 -7.78 -2.49 1.74
C LEU A 114 -8.01 -2.79 0.26
N ASP A 115 -7.02 -2.54 -0.60
CA ASP A 115 -7.06 -2.92 -2.02
C ASP A 115 -7.07 -4.46 -2.19
N LEU A 116 -6.57 -5.23 -1.20
CA LEU A 116 -6.59 -6.69 -1.19
C LEU A 116 -7.78 -7.31 -0.43
N THR A 117 -8.57 -6.49 0.26
CA THR A 117 -9.64 -6.94 1.16
C THR A 117 -11.02 -6.70 0.54
N GLU A 118 -11.88 -7.72 0.56
CA GLU A 118 -13.28 -7.57 0.15
C GLU A 118 -14.06 -6.67 1.14
N ASN A 119 -15.05 -5.92 0.64
CA ASN A 119 -15.89 -5.03 1.46
C ASN A 119 -15.10 -3.97 2.26
N ASN A 120 -14.05 -3.42 1.64
CA ASN A 120 -13.15 -2.42 2.25
C ASN A 120 -13.83 -1.11 2.70
N ALA A 121 -15.04 -0.78 2.24
CA ALA A 121 -15.77 0.42 2.65
C ALA A 121 -16.06 0.49 4.17
N GLU A 122 -16.27 -0.65 4.83
CA GLU A 122 -16.51 -0.69 6.29
C GLU A 122 -15.25 -0.38 7.09
N TRP A 123 -14.07 -0.77 6.58
CA TRP A 123 -12.81 -0.53 7.26
C TRP A 123 -12.48 0.95 7.43
N TYR A 124 -12.81 1.80 6.46
CA TYR A 124 -12.63 3.24 6.59
C TYR A 124 -13.43 3.82 7.77
N ASN A 125 -14.66 3.34 7.99
CA ASN A 125 -15.45 3.74 9.16
C ASN A 125 -14.79 3.29 10.46
N GLN A 126 -14.25 2.08 10.50
CA GLN A 126 -13.55 1.55 11.68
C GLN A 126 -12.28 2.36 12.00
N LEU A 127 -11.46 2.64 10.97
CA LEU A 127 -10.25 3.46 11.11
C LEU A 127 -10.57 4.86 11.60
N TYR A 128 -11.58 5.49 10.98
CA TYR A 128 -12.03 6.81 11.40
C TYR A 128 -12.55 6.80 12.84
N GLY A 129 -13.37 5.81 13.22
CA GLY A 129 -13.90 5.66 14.58
C GLY A 129 -12.82 5.41 15.63
N ALA A 130 -11.73 4.74 15.25
CA ALA A 130 -10.56 4.51 16.09
C ALA A 130 -9.58 5.69 16.14
N GLY A 131 -9.87 6.81 15.47
CA GLY A 131 -9.06 8.03 15.50
C GLY A 131 -7.91 8.08 14.48
N TYR A 132 -7.89 7.16 13.52
CA TYR A 132 -6.82 7.11 12.52
C TYR A 132 -7.05 8.12 11.38
N PHE A 133 -5.95 8.69 10.92
CA PHE A 133 -5.81 9.46 9.67
C PHE A 133 -6.70 10.69 9.52
N HIS A 134 -7.28 11.20 10.61
CA HIS A 134 -8.20 12.35 10.58
C HIS A 134 -7.60 13.60 9.93
N LYS A 135 -6.27 13.75 9.98
CA LYS A 135 -5.55 14.89 9.42
C LYS A 135 -5.02 14.68 8.00
N LEU A 136 -5.22 13.51 7.40
CA LEU A 136 -4.65 13.17 6.10
C LEU A 136 -5.71 13.30 5.01
N ALA A 137 -5.52 14.24 4.08
CA ALA A 137 -6.44 14.44 2.95
C ALA A 137 -6.58 13.16 2.12
N SER A 138 -5.49 12.43 1.92
CA SER A 138 -5.47 11.16 1.18
C SER A 138 -6.41 10.10 1.75
N PHE A 139 -6.64 10.08 3.06
CA PHE A 139 -7.57 9.14 3.68
C PHE A 139 -9.01 9.39 3.22
N TYR A 140 -9.47 10.64 3.26
CA TYR A 140 -10.83 11.01 2.84
C TYR A 140 -11.04 10.83 1.33
N ILE A 141 -10.02 11.15 0.53
CA ILE A 141 -10.06 10.96 -0.93
C ILE A 141 -10.28 9.48 -1.26
N HIS A 142 -9.41 8.58 -0.78
CA HIS A 142 -9.54 7.15 -1.06
C HIS A 142 -10.83 6.54 -0.50
N TRP A 143 -11.28 7.01 0.67
CA TRP A 143 -12.56 6.58 1.22
C TRP A 143 -13.73 6.98 0.31
N ALA A 144 -13.76 8.22 -0.18
CA ALA A 144 -14.81 8.68 -1.08
C ALA A 144 -14.77 7.97 -2.44
N GLU A 145 -13.59 7.72 -3.01
CA GLU A 145 -13.39 6.93 -4.24
C GLU A 145 -13.87 5.48 -4.05
N THR A 146 -13.60 4.88 -2.89
CA THR A 146 -14.07 3.52 -2.57
C THR A 146 -15.61 3.48 -2.53
N LEU A 147 -16.24 4.48 -1.92
CA LEU A 147 -17.71 4.60 -1.89
C LEU A 147 -18.29 4.84 -3.28
N GLU A 148 -17.60 5.60 -4.12
CA GLU A 148 -17.96 5.83 -5.52
C GLU A 148 -17.97 4.53 -6.33
N ALA A 149 -16.93 3.70 -6.17
CA ALA A 149 -16.85 2.39 -6.81
C ALA A 149 -18.02 1.49 -6.37
N CYS A 150 -18.53 1.66 -5.15
CA CYS A 150 -19.75 1.01 -4.66
C CYS A 150 -21.06 1.73 -5.04
N SER A 151 -21.02 2.71 -5.96
CA SER A 151 -22.16 3.55 -6.38
C SER A 151 -22.83 4.35 -5.26
N ASN A 152 -22.11 4.64 -4.16
CA ASN A 152 -22.60 5.40 -3.01
C ASN A 152 -22.08 6.86 -3.01
N PHE A 153 -22.38 7.58 -4.08
CA PHE A 153 -21.92 8.97 -4.33
C PHE A 153 -22.32 9.96 -3.23
N LYS A 154 -23.52 9.78 -2.66
CA LYS A 154 -24.03 10.65 -1.60
C LYS A 154 -23.19 10.56 -0.34
N GLU A 155 -22.78 9.34 0.03
CA GLU A 155 -21.92 9.14 1.18
C GLU A 155 -20.49 9.62 0.89
N GLY A 156 -19.94 9.37 -0.30
CA GLY A 156 -18.62 9.89 -0.66
C GLY A 156 -18.55 11.42 -0.62
N THR A 157 -19.61 12.12 -1.04
CA THR A 157 -19.74 13.57 -0.87
C THR A 157 -19.67 13.98 0.60
N ARG A 158 -20.32 13.22 1.50
CA ARG A 158 -20.28 13.47 2.95
C ARG A 158 -18.87 13.26 3.51
N ILE A 159 -18.13 12.27 3.00
CA ILE A 159 -16.75 12.02 3.40
C ILE A 159 -15.81 13.17 3.00
N TYR A 160 -15.97 13.74 1.81
CA TYR A 160 -15.23 14.95 1.43
C TYR A 160 -15.50 16.12 2.36
N MET A 161 -16.78 16.39 2.65
CA MET A 161 -17.16 17.45 3.60
C MET A 161 -16.56 17.21 5.00
N LEU A 162 -16.52 15.95 5.44
CA LEU A 162 -15.92 15.55 6.71
C LEU A 162 -14.42 15.83 6.73
N GLY A 163 -13.70 15.51 5.64
CA GLY A 163 -12.27 15.83 5.51
C GLY A 163 -11.98 17.32 5.56
N LEU A 164 -12.81 18.14 4.90
CA LEU A 164 -12.70 19.60 4.93
C LEU A 164 -12.96 20.15 6.33
N GLN A 165 -13.97 19.62 7.02
CA GLN A 165 -14.27 20.00 8.41
C GLN A 165 -13.10 19.66 9.35
N ASN A 166 -12.46 18.52 9.15
CA ASN A 166 -11.29 18.10 9.91
C ASN A 166 -9.98 18.80 9.48
N LYS A 167 -10.04 19.69 8.48
CA LYS A 167 -8.88 20.41 7.94
C LYS A 167 -7.74 19.45 7.55
N ALA A 168 -8.10 18.38 6.87
CA ALA A 168 -7.16 17.36 6.46
C ALA A 168 -6.18 17.92 5.41
N GLU A 169 -4.88 17.65 5.59
CA GLU A 169 -3.81 18.19 4.78
C GLU A 169 -3.29 17.14 3.76
N PRO A 170 -2.86 17.56 2.56
CA PRO A 170 -2.91 18.93 2.02
C PRO A 170 -4.33 19.37 1.65
N LEU A 171 -4.81 20.50 2.20
CA LEU A 171 -6.19 20.95 1.99
C LEU A 171 -6.50 21.20 0.51
N ILE A 172 -5.56 21.78 -0.22
CA ILE A 172 -5.68 22.07 -1.66
C ILE A 172 -5.97 20.79 -2.44
N LYS A 173 -5.25 19.69 -2.12
CA LYS A 173 -5.45 18.40 -2.79
C LYS A 173 -6.86 17.85 -2.51
N LEU A 174 -7.36 18.03 -1.29
CA LEU A 174 -8.71 17.60 -0.92
C LEU A 174 -9.78 18.40 -1.68
N GLU A 175 -9.63 19.72 -1.75
CA GLU A 175 -10.56 20.61 -2.47
C GLU A 175 -10.58 20.34 -3.98
N GLU A 176 -9.41 20.13 -4.58
CA GLU A 176 -9.28 19.78 -6.01
C GLU A 176 -9.95 18.43 -6.29
N SER A 177 -9.66 17.41 -5.49
CA SER A 177 -10.28 16.09 -5.60
C SER A 177 -11.80 16.17 -5.44
N PHE A 178 -12.30 16.96 -4.48
CA PHE A 178 -13.75 17.11 -4.28
C PHE A 178 -14.43 17.78 -5.46
N LYS A 179 -13.80 18.78 -6.11
CA LYS A 179 -14.34 19.39 -7.34
C LYS A 179 -14.45 18.42 -8.50
N HIS A 180 -13.54 17.45 -8.58
CA HIS A 180 -13.60 16.39 -9.61
C HIS A 180 -14.65 15.33 -9.32
N TYR A 181 -15.04 15.17 -8.06
CA TYR A 181 -16.05 14.21 -7.60
C TYR A 181 -17.50 14.65 -7.85
N GLN A 182 -17.74 15.96 -7.99
CA GLN A 182 -19.06 16.58 -8.21
C GLN A 182 -19.41 16.68 -9.69
#